data_AF-A0AB33BTH0-F1
#
_entry.id   AF-A0AB33BTH0-F1
#
_cell.length_a   1.000
_cell.length_b   1.000
_cell.length_c   1.000
_cell.angle_alpha   90.00
_cell.angle_beta   90.00
_cell.angle_gamma   90.00
#
_symmetry.space_group_name_H-M   'P 1'
#
loop_
_entity.id
_entity.type
_entity.pdbx_description
1 polymer ?
#
loop_
_entity_poly.entity_id
_entity_poly.type
_entity_poly.pdbx_seq_one_letter_code
_entity_poly.pdbx_strand_id
1 'polypeptide(L)' 'MIPITLVLDNARYQKCKIVEELALSLSIELLYLPSYSPNLNLIERLWKFVKKKCLHGKYWQKIKD' A
#
# COMPACT_ATOMS: atom_id res chain seq x y z
N MET A 1 -17.30 19.27 -7.87
CA MET A 1 -16.04 18.51 -7.91
C MET A 1 -16.17 17.41 -6.85
N ILE A 2 -15.79 16.17 -7.17
CA ILE A 2 -15.86 15.07 -6.21
C ILE A 2 -14.59 15.15 -5.34
N PRO A 3 -14.71 15.16 -3.99
CA PRO A 3 -13.54 15.17 -3.13
C PRO A 3 -12.72 13.88 -3.29
N ILE A 4 -11.40 14.01 -3.34
CA ILE A 4 -10.47 12.88 -3.43
C ILE A 4 -9.78 12.72 -2.07
N THR A 5 -9.92 11.53 -1.47
CA THR A 5 -9.24 11.16 -0.23
C THR A 5 -8.24 10.05 -0.52
N LEU A 6 -6.98 10.28 -0.20
CA LEU A 6 -5.89 9.32 -0.33
C LEU A 6 -5.63 8.65 1.03
N VAL A 7 -5.83 7.33 1.09
CA VAL A 7 -5.56 6.53 2.30
C VAL A 7 -4.11 6.07 2.27
N LEU A 8 -3.36 6.44 3.31
CA LEU A 8 -1.91 6.20 3.41
C LEU A 8 -1.56 5.39 4.67
N ASP A 9 -0.49 4.61 4.57
CA ASP A 9 0.19 4.10 5.75
C ASP A 9 0.97 5.25 6.46
N ASN A 10 1.72 4.94 7.52
CA ASN A 10 2.45 5.96 8.28
C ASN A 10 3.93 6.04 7.87
N ALA A 11 4.26 5.78 6.61
CA ALA A 11 5.64 5.85 6.16
C ALA A 11 6.15 7.30 6.28
N ARG A 12 7.37 7.49 6.80
CA ARG A 12 7.91 8.82 7.13
C ARG A 12 7.90 9.79 5.94
N TYR A 13 8.19 9.28 4.74
CA TYR A 13 8.24 10.10 3.53
C TYR A 13 6.87 10.59 3.06
N GLN A 14 5.76 9.98 3.52
CA GLN A 14 4.41 10.44 3.20
C GLN A 14 4.04 11.71 3.96
N LYS A 15 4.65 11.92 5.14
CA LYS A 15 4.43 13.09 6.01
C LYS A 15 5.45 14.20 5.75
N CYS A 16 6.08 14.21 4.58
CA CYS A 16 7.03 15.26 4.24
C CYS A 16 6.29 16.49 3.69
N LYS A 17 6.87 17.67 3.91
CA LYS A 17 6.26 18.95 3.55
C LYS A 17 5.83 19.03 2.09
N ILE A 18 6.64 18.47 1.19
CA ILE A 18 6.36 18.44 -0.25
C ILE A 18 5.04 17.70 -0.56
N VAL A 19 4.79 16.57 0.13
CA VAL A 19 3.57 15.78 -0.07
C VAL A 19 2.34 16.53 0.46
N GLU A 20 2.45 17.13 1.65
CA GLU A 20 1.36 17.90 2.26
C GLU A 20 0.99 19.13 1.42
N GLU A 21 1.99 19.89 0.96
CA GLU A 21 1.81 21.07 0.10
C GLU A 21 1.17 20.71 -1.25
N LEU A 22 1.63 19.63 -1.88
CA LEU A 22 1.07 19.16 -3.14
C LEU A 22 -0.38 18.70 -2.98
N ALA A 23 -0.68 17.91 -1.95
CA ALA A 23 -2.03 17.45 -1.68
C ALA A 23 -3.01 18.62 -1.47
N LEU A 24 -2.57 19.66 -0.73
CA LEU A 24 -3.35 20.88 -0.55
C LEU A 24 -3.60 21.60 -1.89
N SER A 25 -2.57 21.76 -2.72
CA SER A 25 -2.70 22.42 -4.03
C SER A 25 -3.66 21.70 -4.99
N LEU A 26 -3.77 20.38 -4.84
CA LEU A 26 -4.66 19.52 -5.64
C LEU A 26 -6.03 19.30 -5.00
N SER A 27 -6.30 19.88 -3.83
CA SER A 27 -7.52 19.63 -3.05
C SER A 27 -7.74 18.14 -2.72
N ILE A 28 -6.64 17.43 -2.40
CA ILE A 28 -6.64 16.03 -1.99
C ILE A 28 -6.55 15.96 -0.46
N GLU A 29 -7.45 15.21 0.16
CA GLU A 29 -7.40 14.89 1.58
C GLU A 29 -6.44 13.72 1.83
N LEU A 30 -5.53 13.86 2.78
CA LEU A 30 -4.64 12.78 3.21
C LEU A 30 -5.20 12.13 4.48
N LEU A 31 -5.62 10.87 4.37
CA LEU A 31 -6.11 10.06 5.49
C LEU A 31 -5.05 9.03 5.90
N TYR A 32 -4.43 9.25 7.06
CA TYR A 32 -3.46 8.30 7.62
C TYR A 32 -4.17 7.24 8.45
N LEU A 33 -3.83 5.98 8.20
CA LEU A 33 -4.32 4.85 9.01
C LEU A 33 -3.78 4.94 10.46
N PRO A 34 -4.46 4.34 11.45
CA PRO A 34 -3.90 4.19 12.79
C PRO A 34 -2.62 3.34 12.77
N SER A 35 -1.71 3.63 13.70
CA SER A 35 -0.45 2.87 13.86
C SER A 35 -0.72 1.37 14.01
N TYR A 36 0.20 0.55 13.49
CA TYR A 36 0.14 -0.91 13.59
C TYR A 36 -1.18 -1.54 13.12
N SER A 37 -1.85 -0.94 12.14
CA SER A 37 -3.15 -1.41 11.63
C SER A 37 -3.08 -1.99 10.21
N PRO A 38 -2.27 -3.05 9.95
CA PRO A 38 -2.09 -3.61 8.60
C PRO A 38 -3.38 -4.21 8.03
N ASN A 39 -4.34 -4.58 8.88
CA ASN A 39 -5.64 -5.09 8.44
C ASN A 39 -6.50 -4.04 7.73
N LEU A 40 -6.25 -2.75 8.00
CA LEU A 40 -6.92 -1.63 7.33
C LEU A 40 -6.20 -1.21 6.04
N ASN A 41 -4.96 -1.64 5.84
CA ASN A 41 -4.19 -1.31 4.64
C ASN A 41 -4.46 -2.32 3.52
N LEU A 42 -5.28 -1.94 2.53
CA LEU A 42 -5.69 -2.83 1.44
C LEU A 42 -4.51 -3.40 0.63
N ILE A 43 -3.41 -2.66 0.50
CA ILE A 43 -2.24 -3.14 -0.24
C ILE A 43 -1.65 -4.41 0.39
N GLU A 44 -1.75 -4.58 1.71
CA GLU A 44 -1.27 -5.77 2.42
C GLU A 44 -2.00 -7.04 1.97
N ARG A 45 -3.29 -6.92 1.63
CA ARG A 45 -4.07 -8.03 1.07
C ARG A 45 -3.59 -8.38 -0.34
N LEU A 46 -3.31 -7.37 -1.16
CA LEU A 46 -2.76 -7.57 -2.50
C LEU A 46 -1.38 -8.23 -2.43
N TRP A 47 -0.49 -7.77 -1.54
CA TRP A 47 0.82 -8.38 -1.32
C TRP A 47 0.73 -9.84 -0.92
N LYS A 48 -0.20 -10.21 -0.02
CA LYS A 48 -0.46 -11.61 0.34
C LYS A 48 -0.86 -12.44 -0.89
N PHE A 49 -1.72 -11.90 -1.74
CA PHE A 49 -2.13 -12.57 -2.99
C PHE A 49 -0.95 -12.74 -3.95
N VAL A 50 -0.19 -11.68 -4.21
CA VAL A 50 1.00 -11.69 -5.08
C VAL A 50 2.03 -12.69 -4.58
N LYS A 51 2.33 -12.71 -3.28
CA LYS A 51 3.25 -13.69 -2.69
C LYS A 51 2.80 -15.12 -2.96
N LYS A 52 1.52 -15.42 -2.73
CA LYS A 52 0.96 -16.76 -2.95
C LYS A 52 1.00 -17.20 -4.42
N LYS A 53 0.78 -16.27 -5.37
CA LYS A 53 0.63 -16.60 -6.80
C LYS A 53 1.94 -16.54 -7.58
N CYS A 54 2.81 -15.59 -7.26
CA CYS A 54 3.97 -15.25 -8.08
C CYS A 54 5.30 -15.58 -7.39
N LEU A 55 5.38 -15.51 -6.06
CA LEU A 55 6.65 -15.60 -5.33
C LEU A 55 6.83 -16.90 -4.55
N HIS A 56 5.74 -17.61 -4.21
CA HIS A 56 5.86 -18.95 -3.67
C HIS A 56 6.50 -19.87 -4.71
N GLY A 57 7.71 -20.33 -4.42
CA GLY A 57 8.42 -21.32 -5.22
C GLY A 57 7.55 -22.56 -5.42
N LYS A 58 7.43 -23.00 -6.67
CA LYS A 58 6.80 -24.29 -6.96
C LYS A 58 7.78 -25.39 -6.54
N TYR A 59 7.39 -26.19 -5.57
CA TYR A 59 8.11 -27.40 -5.23
C TYR A 59 7.88 -28.44 -6.33
N TRP A 60 8.96 -28.86 -6.99
CA TRP A 60 8.95 -29.91 -7.99
C TRP A 60 9.51 -31.18 -7.37
N GLN A 61 8.63 -32.15 -7.12
CA GLN A 61 8.98 -33.41 -6.47
C GLN A 61 9.90 -34.30 -7.32
N LYS A 62 9.94 -34.05 -8.63
CA LYS A 62 10.92 -34.59 -9.58
C LYS A 62 11.37 -33.45 -10.49
N ILE A 63 12.67 -33.27 -10.65
CA ILE A 63 13.23 -32.47 -11.73
C ILE A 63 12.90 -33.22 -13.02
N LYS A 64 12.22 -32.58 -13.97
CA LYS A 64 11.99 -33.18 -15.28
C LYS A 64 13.33 -33.23 -15.99
N ASP A 65 13.74 -34.44 -16.38
CA ASP A 65 14.89 -34.70 -17.25
C ASP A 65 14.74 -33.97 -18.61
#